data_AF-F3KH91-F1
#
_entry.id   AF-F3KH91-F1
#
_cell.length_a   1.000
_cell.length_b   1.000
_cell.length_c   1.000
_cell.angle_alpha   90.00
_cell.angle_beta   90.00
_cell.angle_gamma   90.00
#
_symmetry.space_group_name_H-M   'P 1'
#
loop_
_entity.id
_entity.type
_entity.pdbx_description
1 polymer ?
#
loop_
_entity_poly.entity_id
_entity_poly.type
_entity_poly.pdbx_seq_one_letter_code
_entity_poly.pdbx_strand_id
1 'polypeptide(L)' 'MFFIVVCICLAISAFYELIEWWVAIAAQQGAIEFLGTQGDVWDTQSDMFMALIGAASAQLLLARRHNRQLSNFE' A
#
# COMPACT_ATOMS: atom_id res chain seq x y z
N MET A 1 -8.93 0.65 16.32
CA MET A 1 -8.33 -0.18 15.25
C MET A 1 -8.21 0.53 13.92
N PHE A 2 -9.18 1.36 13.51
CA PHE A 2 -9.13 2.12 12.25
C PHE A 2 -7.76 2.78 11.98
N PHE A 3 -7.29 3.63 12.91
CA PHE A 3 -6.03 4.36 12.75
C PHE A 3 -4.82 3.43 12.55
N ILE A 4 -4.68 2.41 13.40
CA ILE A 4 -3.55 1.47 13.35
C ILE A 4 -3.54 0.69 12.03
N VAL A 5 -4.70 0.21 11.58
CA VAL A 5 -4.81 -0.53 10.31
C VAL A 5 -4.39 0.35 9.14
N VAL A 6 -4.90 1.58 9.07
CA VAL A 6 -4.55 2.53 8.00
C VAL A 6 -3.06 2.85 8.01
N CYS A 7 -2.47 3.13 9.19
CA CYS A 7 -1.04 3.40 9.31
C CYS A 7 -0.18 2.22 8.88
N ILE A 8 -0.54 0.98 9.25
CA ILE A 8 0.20 -0.22 8.88
C ILE A 8 0.13 -0.46 7.36
N CYS A 9 -1.05 -0.34 6.75
CA CYS A 9 -1.20 -0.49 5.30
C CYS A 9 -0.33 0.53 4.55
N LEU A 10 -0.35 1.79 4.96
CA LEU A 10 0.47 2.84 4.35
C LEU A 10 1.97 2.61 4.59
N ALA A 11 2.37 2.19 5.79
CA ALA A 11 3.77 1.92 6.11
C ALA A 11 4.34 0.75 5.29
N ILE A 12 3.54 -0.31 5.07
CA ILE A 12 3.95 -1.44 4.23
C ILE A 12 4.12 -1.01 2.77
N SER A 13 3.17 -0.24 2.23
CA SER A 13 3.27 0.31 0.86
C SER A 13 4.51 1.18 0.72
N ALA A 14 4.72 2.16 1.62
CA ALA A 14 5.90 3.01 1.60
C ALA A 14 7.22 2.22 1.74
N PHE A 15 7.23 1.16 2.53
CA PHE A 15 8.41 0.32 2.69
C PHE A 15 8.73 -0.47 1.42
N TYR A 16 7.72 -0.98 0.72
CA TYR A 16 7.90 -1.68 -0.55
C TYR A 16 8.53 -0.75 -1.61
N GLU A 17 8.04 0.48 -1.71
CA GLU A 17 8.59 1.52 -2.61
C GLU A 17 10.06 1.87 -2.30
N LEU A 18 10.43 1.90 -1.00
CA LEU A 18 11.83 2.10 -0.61
C LEU A 18 12.74 0.96 -1.05
N ILE A 19 12.24 -0.28 -1.08
CA ILE A 19 12.98 -1.44 -1.59
C ILE A 19 13.17 -1.29 -3.10
N GLU A 20 12.13 -0.92 -3.84
CA GLU A 20 12.22 -0.71 -5.29
C GLU A 20 13.22 0.40 -5.63
N TRP A 21 13.22 1.49 -4.86
CA TRP A 21 14.22 2.56 -5.00
C TRP A 21 15.65 2.07 -4.73
N TRP A 22 15.87 1.24 -3.72
CA TRP A 22 17.19 0.65 -3.46
C TRP A 22 17.65 -0.28 -4.59
N VAL A 23 16.75 -1.11 -5.11
CA VAL A 23 17.04 -1.98 -6.25
C VAL A 23 17.39 -1.14 -7.49
N ALA A 24 16.67 -0.03 -7.71
CA ALA A 24 16.93 0.93 -8.80
C ALA A 24 18.37 1.44 -8.77
N ILE A 25 18.83 1.87 -7.58
CA ILE A 25 20.18 2.40 -7.38
C ILE A 25 21.23 1.30 -7.59
N ALA A 26 20.97 0.10 -7.08
CA ALA A 26 21.90 -1.02 -7.16
C ALA A 26 22.12 -1.53 -8.60
N ALA A 27 21.13 -1.40 -9.48
CA ALA A 27 21.17 -1.94 -10.85
C ALA A 27 22.06 -1.15 -11.83
N GLN A 28 22.53 0.07 -11.50
CA GLN A 28 23.45 0.97 -12.24
C GLN A 28 23.16 1.30 -13.74
N GLN A 29 22.75 0.37 -14.60
CA GLN A 29 22.31 0.58 -15.99
C GLN A 29 21.24 -0.45 -16.36
N GLY A 30 19.99 -0.01 -16.57
CA GLY A 30 18.85 -0.88 -16.90
C GLY A 30 17.57 -0.62 -16.09
N ALA A 31 17.60 0.34 -15.16
CA ALA A 31 16.53 0.59 -14.20
C ALA A 31 15.17 0.98 -14.82
N ILE A 32 15.10 1.46 -16.06
CA ILE A 32 13.85 1.91 -16.69
C ILE A 32 12.92 0.74 -17.05
N GLU A 33 13.47 -0.44 -17.37
CA GLU A 33 12.67 -1.64 -17.67
C GLU A 33 12.41 -2.52 -16.44
N PHE A 34 13.24 -2.42 -15.39
CA PHE A 34 13.09 -3.24 -14.18
C PHE A 34 12.23 -2.59 -13.09
N LEU A 35 12.13 -1.25 -13.04
CA LEU A 35 11.30 -0.56 -12.03
C LEU A 35 9.81 -0.58 -12.33
N GLY A 36 9.38 -0.96 -13.53
CA GLY A 36 7.95 -0.97 -13.87
C GLY A 36 7.27 0.41 -13.91
N THR A 37 7.99 1.51 -13.57
CA THR A 37 7.43 2.87 -13.54
C THR A 37 6.91 3.34 -14.89
N GLN A 38 7.20 2.66 -16.01
CA GLN A 38 6.79 3.06 -17.37
C GLN A 38 7.15 4.53 -17.71
N GLY A 39 8.09 5.13 -16.97
CA GLY A 39 8.43 6.55 -17.06
C GLY A 39 7.59 7.51 -16.20
N ASP A 40 6.69 7.01 -15.35
CA ASP A 40 5.93 7.81 -14.38
C ASP A 40 6.73 8.07 -13.10
N VAL A 41 6.95 9.35 -12.82
CA VAL A 41 7.67 9.82 -11.62
C VAL A 41 6.76 9.79 -10.38
N TRP A 42 5.44 9.71 -10.57
CA TRP A 42 4.44 9.73 -9.51
C TRP A 42 3.92 8.35 -9.13
N ASP A 43 4.46 7.27 -9.70
CA ASP A 43 4.04 5.88 -9.47
C ASP A 43 4.02 5.55 -7.96
N THR A 44 5.16 5.71 -7.30
CA THR A 44 5.33 5.55 -5.84
C THR A 44 4.31 6.33 -5.01
N GLN A 45 4.01 7.58 -5.40
CA GLN A 45 3.06 8.40 -4.65
C GLN A 45 1.62 7.95 -4.87
N SER A 46 1.30 7.56 -6.11
CA SER A 46 0.00 7.06 -6.51
C SER A 46 -0.31 5.73 -5.81
N ASP A 47 0.69 4.85 -5.70
CA ASP A 47 0.56 3.57 -5.00
C ASP A 47 0.32 3.74 -3.50
N MET A 48 1.10 4.60 -2.85
CA MET A 48 0.86 4.94 -1.43
C MET A 48 -0.52 5.59 -1.22
N PHE A 49 -0.96 6.44 -2.14
CA PHE A 49 -2.27 7.08 -2.06
C PHE A 49 -3.42 6.08 -2.26
N MET A 50 -3.26 5.16 -3.22
CA MET A 50 -4.20 4.06 -3.44
C MET A 50 -4.26 3.13 -2.23
N ALA A 51 -3.13 2.82 -1.58
CA ALA A 51 -3.08 2.06 -0.35
C ALA A 51 -3.82 2.76 0.80
N LEU A 52 -3.67 4.08 0.92
CA LEU A 52 -4.41 4.88 1.91
C LEU A 52 -5.92 4.84 1.67
N ILE A 53 -6.37 5.08 0.43
CA ILE A 53 -7.79 5.02 0.06
C ILE A 53 -8.34 3.62 0.29
N GLY A 54 -7.62 2.58 -0.13
CA GLY A 54 -8.01 1.19 0.03
C GLY A 54 -8.19 0.81 1.50
N ALA A 55 -7.22 1.16 2.36
CA ALA A 55 -7.30 0.88 3.78
C ALA A 55 -8.46 1.63 4.46
N ALA A 56 -8.64 2.92 4.15
CA ALA A 56 -9.72 3.72 4.71
C ALA A 56 -11.11 3.22 4.26
N SER A 57 -11.28 2.97 2.95
CA SER A 57 -12.54 2.50 2.39
C SER A 57 -12.91 1.10 2.89
N ALA A 58 -11.95 0.18 3.00
CA ALA A 58 -12.18 -1.16 3.57
C ALA A 58 -12.71 -1.07 5.00
N GLN A 59 -12.11 -0.24 5.85
CA GLN A 59 -12.58 -0.07 7.22
C GLN A 59 -13.97 0.58 7.26
N LEU A 60 -14.25 1.59 6.44
CA LEU A 60 -15.56 2.27 6.41
C LEU A 60 -16.69 1.35 5.92
N LEU A 61 -16.41 0.55 4.89
CA LEU A 61 -17.43 -0.27 4.22
C LEU A 61 -17.62 -1.64 4.88
N LEU A 62 -16.55 -2.26 5.38
CA LEU A 62 -16.59 -3.65 5.86
C LEU A 62 -16.63 -3.79 7.38
N ALA A 63 -16.36 -2.75 8.17
CA ALA A 63 -16.34 -2.86 9.64
C ALA A 63 -17.63 -3.44 10.22
N ARG A 64 -18.80 -3.04 9.69
CA ARG A 64 -20.09 -3.56 10.17
C ARG A 64 -20.26 -5.05 9.88
N ARG A 65 -19.84 -5.49 8.69
CA ARG A 65 -19.91 -6.91 8.29
C ARG A 65 -18.95 -7.74 9.12
N HIS A 66 -17.73 -7.24 9.32
CA HIS A 66 -16.71 -7.86 10.16
C HIS A 66 -17.22 -8.08 11.58
N ASN A 67 -17.77 -7.04 12.21
CA ASN A 67 -18.31 -7.13 13.58
C ASN A 67 -19.47 -8.14 13.68
N ARG A 68 -20.37 -8.17 12.68
CA ARG A 68 -21.46 -9.16 12.63
C ARG A 68 -20.95 -10.60 12.48
N GLN A 69 -19.86 -10.79 11.75
CA GLN A 69 -19.25 -12.11 11.61
C GLN A 69 -18.67 -12.56 12.94
N LEU A 70 -17.92 -11.70 13.64
CA LEU A 70 -17.38 -11.96 14.97
C LEU A 70 -18.48 -12.32 15.99
N SER A 71 -19.58 -11.57 16.03
CA SER A 71 -20.67 -11.83 16.98
C SER A 71 -21.42 -13.15 16.73
N ASN A 72 -21.28 -13.75 15.55
CA ASN A 72 -21.88 -15.05 15.24
C ASN A 72 -20.99 -16.23 15.70
N PHE A 73 -19.73 -15.96 16.09
CA PHE A 73 -18.79 -16.95 16.61
C PHE A 73 -18.72 -16.96 18.14
N GLU A 74 -19.32 -15.97 18.79
CA GLU A 74 -19.56 -15.92 20.25
C GLU A 74 -20.91 -16.54 20.60
#